data_AF-A0A9D1CEH9-F1
#
_entry.id   AF-A0A9D1CEH9-F1
#
_cell.length_a   1.000
_cell.length_b   1.000
_cell.length_c   1.000
_cell.angle_alpha   90.00
_cell.angle_beta   90.00
_cell.angle_gamma   90.00
#
_symmetry.space_group_name_H-M   'P 1'
#
loop_
_entity.id
_entity.type
_entity.pdbx_description
1 polymer ?
#
loop_
_entity_poly.entity_id
_entity_poly.type
_entity_poly.pdbx_seq_one_letter_code
_entity_poly.pdbx_strand_id
1 'polypeptide(L)'
;MPFKIIITTLIAILLTACGTPSPTEIVTKETKPPVVIETYNSAPDISGKYSLSQGVYSYGSISKEIIASTLVIEKLDSDDFGFYYSAKVTKLSPDNYFGIFHYKDGKFYNRVLETNTTTSLEDNIELIKDDEKIKLTVHTTTGKRIIIWKQKVKSNLIDTQELEDALKEAKSNYIQIYKERFEGFTKI
;
A
#
# COMPACT_ATOMS: atom_id res chain seq x y z
N MET A 1 74.50 -29.83 45.41
CA MET A 1 73.99 -31.22 45.40
C MET A 1 73.45 -31.52 46.80
N PRO A 2 72.41 -32.34 47.00
CA PRO A 2 71.30 -32.64 46.11
C PRO A 2 69.95 -32.91 46.83
N PHE A 3 68.96 -33.26 46.00
CA PHE A 3 67.85 -34.20 46.26
C PHE A 3 66.59 -33.79 47.05
N LYS A 4 65.54 -33.57 46.24
CA LYS A 4 64.13 -33.95 46.43
C LYS A 4 63.95 -35.36 47.01
N ILE A 5 62.80 -35.62 47.66
CA ILE A 5 61.76 -36.65 47.33
C ILE A 5 60.84 -36.92 48.54
N ILE A 6 59.54 -36.54 48.51
CA ILE A 6 58.24 -37.25 48.25
C ILE A 6 57.48 -37.71 49.54
N ILE A 7 56.14 -37.61 49.44
CA ILE A 7 55.01 -38.32 50.11
C ILE A 7 54.58 -37.65 51.45
N THR A 8 53.35 -37.19 51.68
CA THR A 8 52.08 -37.95 51.58
C THR A 8 50.85 -37.02 51.58
N THR A 9 49.81 -37.45 50.88
CA THR A 9 48.46 -36.91 50.73
C THR A 9 47.67 -36.81 52.05
N LEU A 10 46.80 -35.79 52.17
CA LEU A 10 45.47 -35.97 52.77
C LEU A 10 44.46 -34.95 52.22
N ILE A 11 43.28 -35.46 51.86
CA ILE A 11 42.14 -34.75 51.28
C ILE A 11 41.29 -34.16 52.41
N ALA A 12 40.80 -32.92 52.24
CA ALA A 12 39.49 -32.52 52.73
C ALA A 12 38.96 -31.35 51.88
N ILE A 13 37.80 -31.57 51.26
CA ILE A 13 37.02 -30.62 50.48
C ILE A 13 36.09 -29.87 51.43
N LEU A 14 35.90 -28.56 51.23
CA LEU A 14 34.60 -27.89 51.45
C LEU A 14 34.52 -26.57 50.66
N LEU A 15 33.45 -26.52 49.88
CA LEU A 15 32.87 -25.48 49.02
C LEU A 15 32.53 -24.21 49.84
N THR A 16 32.27 -22.98 49.35
CA THR A 16 31.82 -22.47 48.05
C THR A 16 31.88 -20.93 48.08
N ALA A 17 31.92 -20.32 46.89
CA ALA A 17 31.38 -19.00 46.54
C ALA A 17 32.05 -17.75 47.16
N CYS A 18 33.15 -17.31 46.53
CA CYS A 18 33.67 -15.95 46.65
C CYS A 18 32.76 -14.98 45.87
N GLY A 19 32.12 -14.05 46.59
CA GLY A 19 31.51 -12.87 45.99
C GLY A 19 32.58 -11.91 45.47
N THR A 20 32.33 -11.35 44.29
CA THR A 20 33.10 -10.24 43.69
C THR A 20 32.15 -9.25 43.02
N PRO A 21 32.54 -7.97 42.89
CA PRO A 21 31.69 -6.82 43.19
C PRO A 21 30.75 -6.39 42.07
N SER A 22 29.72 -5.62 42.46
CA SER A 22 28.70 -5.01 41.61
C SER A 22 29.31 -4.13 40.49
N PRO A 23 28.93 -4.31 39.21
CA PRO A 23 29.32 -3.42 38.14
C PRO A 23 28.39 -2.20 38.06
N THR A 24 29.00 -1.03 38.04
CA THR A 24 28.39 0.29 37.73
C THR A 24 27.62 0.24 36.41
N GLU A 25 26.32 0.54 36.45
CA GLU A 25 25.50 0.77 35.26
C GLU A 25 26.00 2.01 34.50
N ILE A 26 26.58 1.79 33.33
CA ILE A 26 26.79 2.84 32.33
C ILE A 26 25.46 3.00 31.61
N VAL A 27 24.69 4.03 31.97
CA VAL A 27 23.48 4.43 31.23
C VAL A 27 23.92 5.05 29.91
N THR A 28 24.05 4.19 28.90
CA THR A 28 24.19 4.62 27.50
C THR A 28 22.85 5.19 27.07
N LYS A 29 22.71 6.52 27.11
CA LYS A 29 21.61 7.22 26.42
C LYS A 29 21.74 6.90 24.92
N GLU A 30 20.91 5.97 24.43
CA GLU A 30 20.68 5.79 23.01
C GLU A 30 20.23 7.13 22.43
N THR A 31 21.14 7.78 21.72
CA THR A 31 20.82 8.95 20.92
C THR A 31 20.14 8.40 19.68
N LYS A 32 18.80 8.38 19.71
CA LYS A 32 17.97 8.03 18.55
C LYS A 32 18.46 8.88 17.36
N PRO A 33 18.80 8.27 16.21
CA PRO A 33 19.20 9.05 15.05
C PRO A 33 18.10 10.06 14.73
N PRO A 34 18.46 11.27 14.27
CA PRO A 34 17.47 12.29 13.95
C PRO A 34 16.48 11.69 12.95
N VAL A 35 15.19 11.79 13.29
CA VAL A 35 14.11 11.50 12.35
C VAL A 35 14.34 12.43 11.16
N VAL A 36 14.73 11.85 10.03
CA VAL A 36 14.71 12.54 8.76
C VAL A 36 13.24 12.80 8.49
N ILE A 37 12.78 14.02 8.78
CA ILE A 37 11.49 14.48 8.30
C ILE A 37 11.72 14.73 6.81
N GLU A 38 11.54 13.69 6.00
CA GLU A 38 11.37 13.88 4.56
C GLU A 38 10.12 14.75 4.42
N THR A 39 10.31 16.01 4.05
CA THR A 39 9.23 16.86 3.57
C THR A 39 8.73 16.22 2.27
N TYR A 40 7.75 15.32 2.39
CA TYR A 40 7.03 14.72 1.27
C TYR A 40 6.18 15.81 0.59
N ASN A 41 6.84 16.70 -0.17
CA ASN A 41 6.16 17.66 -1.02
C ASN A 41 5.77 17.07 -2.38
N SER A 42 5.96 15.76 -2.60
CA SER A 42 5.62 15.06 -3.83
C SER A 42 4.83 13.80 -3.54
N ALA A 43 3.82 13.52 -4.37
CA ALA A 43 3.02 12.32 -4.26
C ALA A 43 3.87 11.04 -4.30
N PRO A 44 3.55 10.01 -3.48
CA PRO A 44 4.18 8.70 -3.60
C PRO A 44 3.83 8.10 -4.96
N ASP A 45 4.82 7.49 -5.63
CA ASP A 45 4.55 6.84 -6.92
C ASP A 45 3.71 5.56 -6.74
N ILE A 46 2.49 5.61 -7.26
CA ILE A 46 1.50 4.54 -7.23
C ILE A 46 1.27 3.91 -8.61
N SER A 47 2.13 4.22 -9.59
CA SER A 47 1.97 3.78 -10.97
C SER A 47 2.22 2.27 -11.11
N GLY A 48 1.43 1.61 -11.94
CA GLY A 48 1.63 0.20 -12.24
C GLY A 48 0.36 -0.54 -12.62
N LYS A 49 0.52 -1.84 -12.85
CA LYS A 49 -0.58 -2.78 -13.05
C LYS A 49 -0.69 -3.69 -11.84
N TYR A 50 -1.90 -3.86 -11.34
CA TYR A 50 -2.18 -4.61 -10.12
C TYR A 50 -3.27 -5.66 -10.36
N SER A 51 -3.15 -6.80 -9.70
CA SER A 51 -4.16 -7.86 -9.64
C SER A 51 -4.81 -7.90 -8.27
N LEU A 52 -6.08 -8.29 -8.24
CA LEU A 52 -6.83 -8.49 -7.01
C LEU A 52 -6.07 -9.39 -6.03
N SER A 53 -5.93 -8.91 -4.79
CA SER A 53 -5.56 -9.73 -3.64
C SER A 53 -6.80 -10.06 -2.80
N GLN A 54 -7.67 -9.07 -2.57
CA GLN A 54 -8.92 -9.21 -1.84
C GLN A 54 -9.85 -8.05 -2.20
N GLY A 55 -11.16 -8.27 -2.21
CA GLY A 55 -12.09 -7.16 -2.38
C GLY A 55 -13.50 -7.48 -1.91
N VAL A 56 -14.20 -6.44 -1.47
CA VAL A 56 -15.57 -6.51 -0.99
C VAL A 56 -16.35 -5.27 -1.38
N TYR A 57 -17.61 -5.47 -1.72
CA TYR A 57 -18.60 -4.43 -1.92
C TYR A 57 -19.73 -4.59 -0.90
N SER A 58 -19.93 -3.58 -0.07
CA SER A 58 -20.95 -3.56 0.97
C SER A 58 -22.01 -2.50 0.66
N TYR A 59 -23.28 -2.90 0.70
CA TYR A 59 -24.45 -2.05 0.51
C TYR A 59 -25.45 -2.31 1.64
N GLY A 60 -25.64 -1.33 2.53
CA GLY A 60 -26.37 -1.55 3.79
C GLY A 60 -25.80 -2.74 4.58
N SER A 61 -26.62 -3.74 4.85
CA SER A 61 -26.22 -4.97 5.56
C SER A 61 -25.72 -6.10 4.64
N ILE A 62 -25.77 -5.90 3.32
CA ILE A 62 -25.37 -6.91 2.34
C ILE A 62 -23.91 -6.68 1.98
N SER A 63 -23.11 -7.76 2.00
CA SER A 63 -21.71 -7.74 1.59
C SER A 63 -21.48 -8.79 0.52
N LYS A 64 -20.82 -8.41 -0.58
CA LYS A 64 -20.48 -9.30 -1.70
C LYS A 64 -18.99 -9.26 -1.96
N GLU A 65 -18.39 -10.44 -2.16
CA GLU A 65 -16.99 -10.57 -2.52
C GLU A 65 -16.74 -10.17 -3.98
N ILE A 66 -15.64 -9.46 -4.20
CA ILE A 66 -15.08 -9.21 -5.52
C ILE A 66 -14.11 -10.36 -5.79
N ILE A 67 -14.40 -11.16 -6.82
CA ILE A 67 -13.68 -12.39 -7.13
C ILE A 67 -12.58 -12.21 -8.18
N ALA A 68 -12.64 -11.12 -8.96
CA ALA A 68 -11.59 -10.77 -9.90
C ALA A 68 -11.54 -9.25 -10.10
N SER A 69 -10.34 -8.70 -10.23
CA SER A 69 -10.15 -7.29 -10.54
C SER A 69 -8.73 -7.04 -11.05
N THR A 70 -8.63 -6.17 -12.06
CA THR A 70 -7.34 -5.65 -12.55
C THR A 70 -7.39 -4.14 -12.51
N LEU A 71 -6.39 -3.53 -11.90
CA LEU A 71 -6.20 -2.08 -11.79
C LEU A 71 -4.97 -1.67 -12.59
N VAL A 72 -5.09 -0.55 -13.30
CA VAL A 72 -3.96 0.15 -13.92
C VAL A 72 -3.95 1.58 -13.42
N ILE A 73 -2.76 2.04 -13.01
CA ILE A 73 -2.50 3.42 -12.63
C ILE A 73 -1.36 3.95 -13.50
N GLU A 74 -1.57 5.09 -14.14
CA GLU A 74 -0.62 5.80 -14.99
C GLU A 74 -0.31 7.16 -14.35
N LYS A 75 0.98 7.49 -14.20
CA LYS A 75 1.41 8.84 -13.80
C LYS A 75 1.06 9.85 -14.89
N LEU A 76 0.39 10.95 -14.52
CA LEU A 76 0.08 12.05 -15.43
C LEU A 76 1.07 13.21 -15.21
N ASP A 77 1.27 13.61 -13.96
CA ASP A 77 2.27 14.60 -13.55
C ASP A 77 2.85 14.30 -12.14
N SER A 78 3.30 15.31 -11.39
CA SER A 78 3.84 15.12 -10.04
C SER A 78 2.81 14.63 -9.03
N ASP A 79 1.55 15.02 -9.17
CA ASP A 79 0.52 14.88 -8.14
C ASP A 79 -0.76 14.22 -8.64
N ASP A 80 -0.95 14.10 -9.96
CA ASP A 80 -2.09 13.46 -10.60
C ASP A 80 -1.71 12.12 -11.24
N PHE A 81 -2.55 11.12 -10.99
CA PHE A 81 -2.45 9.76 -11.52
C PHE A 81 -3.78 9.34 -12.12
N GLY A 82 -3.76 9.00 -13.40
CA GLY A 82 -4.92 8.42 -14.06
C GLY A 82 -5.08 6.96 -13.65
N PHE A 83 -6.31 6.53 -13.41
CA PHE A 83 -6.59 5.13 -13.09
C PHE A 83 -7.75 4.59 -13.92
N TYR A 84 -7.71 3.28 -14.14
CA TYR A 84 -8.85 2.51 -14.61
C TYR A 84 -8.76 1.08 -14.09
N TYR A 85 -9.90 0.51 -13.71
CA TYR A 85 -9.98 -0.87 -13.25
C TYR A 85 -11.30 -1.52 -13.61
N SER A 86 -11.27 -2.85 -13.68
CA SER A 86 -12.48 -3.68 -13.74
C SER A 86 -12.63 -4.49 -12.47
N ALA A 87 -13.85 -4.78 -12.05
CA ALA A 87 -14.13 -5.59 -10.87
C ALA A 87 -15.33 -6.51 -11.12
N LYS A 88 -15.16 -7.80 -10.81
CA LYS A 88 -16.21 -8.82 -10.95
C LYS A 88 -16.64 -9.31 -9.58
N VAL A 89 -17.94 -9.24 -9.32
CA VAL A 89 -18.60 -9.88 -8.18
C VAL A 89 -19.20 -11.21 -8.63
N THR A 90 -19.26 -12.20 -7.75
CA THR A 90 -19.85 -13.51 -8.04
C THR A 90 -21.24 -13.41 -8.68
N LYS A 91 -21.41 -14.08 -9.83
CA LYS A 91 -22.66 -14.15 -10.62
C LYS A 91 -23.13 -12.81 -11.22
N LEU A 92 -22.29 -11.79 -11.24
CA LEU A 92 -22.55 -10.52 -11.91
C LEU A 92 -21.55 -10.29 -13.04
N SER A 93 -21.94 -9.49 -14.02
CA SER A 93 -21.03 -8.96 -15.03
C SER A 93 -19.95 -8.10 -14.36
N PRO A 94 -18.73 -8.03 -14.91
CA PRO A 94 -17.73 -7.10 -14.43
C PRO A 94 -18.18 -5.66 -14.61
N ASP A 95 -18.01 -4.84 -13.58
CA ASP A 95 -18.13 -3.40 -13.68
C ASP A 95 -16.79 -2.79 -14.11
N ASN A 96 -16.84 -1.59 -14.68
CA ASN A 96 -15.68 -0.80 -15.05
C ASN A 96 -15.68 0.56 -14.32
N TYR A 97 -14.48 1.04 -13.97
CA TYR A 97 -14.28 2.28 -13.21
C TYR A 97 -13.02 2.99 -13.70
N PHE A 98 -13.04 4.31 -13.68
CA PHE A 98 -11.91 5.14 -14.12
C PHE A 98 -11.98 6.54 -13.52
N GLY A 99 -10.86 7.25 -13.53
CA GLY A 99 -10.78 8.62 -13.03
C GLY A 99 -9.34 9.09 -12.85
N ILE A 100 -9.18 10.12 -12.01
CA ILE A 100 -7.88 10.66 -11.62
C ILE A 100 -7.79 10.67 -10.09
N PHE A 101 -6.70 10.13 -9.56
CA PHE A 101 -6.28 10.37 -8.20
C PHE A 101 -5.39 11.62 -8.16
N HIS A 102 -5.76 12.60 -7.35
CA HIS A 102 -4.97 13.80 -7.13
C HIS A 102 -4.42 13.79 -5.70
N TYR A 103 -3.10 13.96 -5.55
CA TYR A 103 -2.44 14.01 -4.26
C TYR A 103 -2.35 15.44 -3.74
N LYS A 104 -2.82 15.66 -2.52
CA LYS A 104 -2.75 16.96 -1.85
C LYS A 104 -2.75 16.76 -0.34
N ASP A 105 -2.00 17.59 0.39
CA ASP A 105 -2.00 17.63 1.85
C ASP A 105 -1.78 16.24 2.52
N GLY A 106 -0.92 15.41 1.91
CA GLY A 106 -0.56 14.10 2.46
C GLY A 106 -1.49 12.95 2.06
N LYS A 107 -2.55 13.18 1.27
CA LYS A 107 -3.51 12.13 0.87
C LYS A 107 -4.00 12.27 -0.56
N PHE A 108 -4.63 11.20 -1.06
CA PHE A 108 -5.26 11.17 -2.38
C PHE A 108 -6.74 11.55 -2.31
N TYR A 109 -7.18 12.31 -3.30
CA TYR A 109 -8.56 12.67 -3.57
C TYR A 109 -8.97 12.12 -4.93
N ASN A 110 -10.28 11.88 -5.10
CA ASN A 110 -10.82 11.61 -6.42
C ASN A 110 -11.08 12.94 -7.13
N ARG A 111 -10.45 13.16 -8.28
CA ARG A 111 -10.74 14.33 -9.11
C ARG A 111 -11.89 14.00 -10.05
N VAL A 112 -13.03 14.65 -9.84
CA VAL A 112 -14.28 14.39 -10.56
C VAL A 112 -14.55 15.51 -11.55
N LEU A 113 -14.97 15.13 -12.75
CA LEU A 113 -15.40 16.07 -13.78
C LEU A 113 -16.85 16.49 -13.53
N GLU A 114 -17.06 17.77 -13.21
CA GLU A 114 -18.39 18.36 -13.00
C GLU A 114 -19.01 18.77 -14.34
N THR A 115 -18.18 19.37 -15.22
CA THR A 115 -18.53 19.77 -16.58
C THR A 115 -17.29 19.66 -17.47
N ASN A 116 -17.42 19.88 -18.78
CA ASN A 116 -16.31 19.74 -19.73
C ASN A 116 -15.02 20.52 -19.37
N THR A 117 -15.10 21.55 -18.52
CA THR A 117 -13.98 22.43 -18.16
C THR A 117 -13.71 22.53 -16.66
N THR A 118 -14.56 21.97 -15.81
CA THR A 118 -14.47 22.15 -14.35
C THR A 118 -14.35 20.80 -13.66
N THR A 119 -13.44 20.73 -12.67
CA THR A 119 -13.29 19.56 -11.81
C THR A 119 -13.46 19.93 -10.34
N SER A 120 -13.87 18.96 -9.54
CA SER A 120 -13.92 19.01 -8.08
C SER A 120 -13.00 17.93 -7.49
N LEU A 121 -12.59 18.13 -6.23
CA LEU A 121 -11.87 17.12 -5.46
C LEU A 121 -12.83 16.52 -4.44
N GLU A 122 -13.10 15.23 -4.57
CA GLU A 122 -13.91 14.48 -3.63
C GLU A 122 -13.03 13.72 -2.64
N ASP A 123 -13.33 13.90 -1.36
CA ASP A 123 -12.73 13.18 -0.23
C ASP A 123 -13.56 11.92 0.11
N ASN A 124 -13.87 11.12 -0.92
CA ASN A 124 -14.65 9.89 -0.81
C ASN A 124 -13.79 8.63 -0.94
N ILE A 125 -12.47 8.79 -1.02
CA ILE A 125 -11.54 7.67 -1.16
C ILE A 125 -10.49 7.67 -0.05
N GLU A 126 -10.03 6.47 0.28
CA GLU A 126 -8.77 6.28 0.98
C GLU A 126 -7.89 5.41 0.09
N LEU A 127 -6.76 5.95 -0.39
CA LEU A 127 -5.78 5.21 -1.17
C LEU A 127 -4.49 5.08 -0.38
N ILE A 128 -4.14 3.84 -0.04
CA ILE A 128 -2.93 3.53 0.72
C ILE A 128 -2.06 2.62 -0.12
N LYS A 129 -0.81 3.03 -0.36
CA LYS A 129 0.24 2.18 -0.92
C LYS A 129 1.09 1.64 0.21
N ASP A 130 1.27 0.33 0.22
CA ASP A 130 2.11 -0.39 1.17
C ASP A 130 2.92 -1.43 0.39
N ASP A 131 4.22 -1.18 0.20
CA ASP A 131 5.10 -1.97 -0.66
C ASP A 131 4.50 -2.24 -2.06
N GLU A 132 4.24 -3.51 -2.36
CA GLU A 132 3.65 -4.01 -3.60
C GLU A 132 2.12 -3.98 -3.59
N LYS A 133 1.46 -3.45 -2.55
CA LYS A 133 0.01 -3.43 -2.43
C LYS A 133 -0.55 -2.03 -2.54
N ILE A 134 -1.73 -1.95 -3.15
CA ILE A 134 -2.60 -0.78 -3.10
C ILE A 134 -3.92 -1.19 -2.50
N LYS A 135 -4.38 -0.43 -1.51
CA LYS A 135 -5.74 -0.50 -0.97
C LYS A 135 -6.49 0.75 -1.37
N LEU A 136 -7.62 0.56 -2.05
CA LEU A 136 -8.62 1.59 -2.28
C LEU A 136 -9.85 1.30 -1.43
N THR A 137 -10.21 2.26 -0.59
CA THR A 137 -11.55 2.35 -0.01
C THR A 137 -12.32 3.41 -0.80
N VAL A 138 -13.55 3.12 -1.23
CA VAL A 138 -14.48 4.09 -1.79
C VAL A 138 -15.72 4.15 -0.90
N HIS A 139 -16.09 5.35 -0.48
CA HIS A 139 -17.28 5.63 0.31
C HIS A 139 -18.36 6.21 -0.59
N THR A 140 -19.55 5.61 -0.56
CA THR A 140 -20.74 6.18 -1.20
C THR A 140 -21.81 6.43 -0.15
N THR A 141 -22.84 7.18 -0.51
CA THR A 141 -24.00 7.42 0.37
C THR A 141 -24.71 6.14 0.79
N THR A 142 -24.60 5.07 -0.01
CA THR A 142 -25.34 3.82 0.17
C THR A 142 -24.47 2.63 0.53
N GLY A 143 -23.14 2.81 0.56
CA GLY A 143 -22.25 1.68 0.74
C GLY A 143 -20.77 2.03 0.82
N LYS A 144 -19.98 0.97 0.87
CA LYS A 144 -18.52 1.02 0.95
C LYS A 144 -17.93 -0.06 0.07
N ARG A 145 -16.92 0.30 -0.72
CA ARG A 145 -16.11 -0.65 -1.47
C ARG A 145 -14.70 -0.65 -0.92
N ILE A 146 -14.14 -1.82 -0.70
CA ILE A 146 -12.73 -1.97 -0.33
C ILE A 146 -12.12 -2.97 -1.29
N ILE A 147 -11.06 -2.57 -1.99
CA ILE A 147 -10.29 -3.46 -2.85
C ILE A 147 -8.82 -3.31 -2.50
N ILE A 148 -8.15 -4.45 -2.34
CA ILE A 148 -6.71 -4.56 -2.15
C ILE A 148 -6.17 -5.27 -3.37
N TRP A 149 -5.26 -4.62 -4.07
CA TRP A 149 -4.52 -5.23 -5.16
C TRP A 149 -3.05 -5.39 -4.80
N LYS A 150 -2.39 -6.34 -5.47
CA LYS A 150 -0.94 -6.55 -5.44
C LYS A 150 -0.36 -6.28 -6.83
N GLN A 151 0.79 -5.63 -6.90
CA GLN A 151 1.48 -5.26 -8.14
C GLN A 151 1.86 -6.51 -8.93
N LYS A 152 1.58 -6.51 -10.25
CA LYS A 152 1.90 -7.64 -11.14
C LYS A 152 3.39 -7.62 -11.46
N VAL A 153 4.16 -8.55 -10.90
CA VAL A 153 5.56 -8.82 -11.28
C VAL A 153 5.56 -9.88 -12.39
N LYS A 154 5.44 -9.47 -13.66
CA LYS A 154 5.33 -10.33 -14.87
C LYS A 154 4.17 -11.37 -14.81
N SER A 155 3.11 -11.11 -15.59
CA SER A 155 1.77 -11.69 -15.45
C SER A 155 1.60 -13.11 -16.03
N ASN A 156 1.26 -14.09 -15.17
CA ASN A 156 0.66 -15.39 -15.53
C ASN A 156 -0.78 -15.55 -14.99
N LEU A 157 -1.49 -14.45 -14.71
CA LEU A 157 -2.90 -14.51 -14.29
C LEU A 157 -3.79 -14.26 -15.51
N ILE A 158 -4.54 -15.30 -15.90
CA ILE A 158 -5.52 -15.27 -16.98
C ILE A 158 -6.76 -14.56 -16.44
N ASP A 159 -6.87 -13.27 -16.75
CA ASP A 159 -8.12 -12.53 -16.59
C ASP A 159 -9.14 -13.17 -17.55
N THR A 160 -10.38 -13.43 -17.11
CA THR A 160 -11.42 -13.92 -18.02
C THR A 160 -11.66 -12.90 -19.13
N GLN A 161 -12.02 -13.33 -20.35
CA GLN A 161 -12.26 -12.41 -21.47
C GLN A 161 -13.20 -11.26 -21.11
N GLU A 162 -14.29 -11.53 -20.39
CA GLU A 162 -15.24 -10.51 -19.89
C GLU A 162 -14.56 -9.43 -19.02
N LEU A 163 -13.62 -9.83 -18.16
CA LEU A 163 -12.90 -8.92 -17.26
C LEU A 163 -11.91 -8.05 -18.04
N GLU A 164 -11.27 -8.63 -19.06
CA GLU A 164 -10.39 -7.90 -19.97
C GLU A 164 -11.16 -6.89 -20.81
N ASP A 165 -12.34 -7.27 -21.30
CA ASP A 165 -13.17 -6.38 -22.12
C ASP A 165 -13.70 -5.20 -21.29
N ALA A 166 -14.16 -5.47 -20.06
CA ALA A 166 -14.51 -4.40 -19.12
C ALA A 166 -13.32 -3.48 -18.81
N LEU A 167 -12.10 -4.02 -18.72
CA LEU A 167 -10.89 -3.21 -18.51
C LEU A 167 -10.55 -2.36 -19.74
N LYS A 168 -10.71 -2.89 -20.95
CA LYS A 168 -10.52 -2.15 -22.21
C LYS A 168 -11.54 -1.01 -22.31
N GLU A 169 -12.79 -1.26 -21.95
CA GLU A 169 -13.83 -0.24 -21.89
C GLU A 169 -13.48 0.85 -20.88
N ALA A 170 -13.08 0.47 -19.65
CA ALA A 170 -12.61 1.40 -18.63
C ALA A 170 -11.49 2.32 -19.16
N LYS A 171 -10.52 1.73 -19.86
CA LYS A 171 -9.41 2.45 -20.48
C LYS A 171 -9.88 3.41 -21.56
N SER A 172 -10.78 2.98 -22.44
CA SER A 172 -11.32 3.83 -23.51
C SER A 172 -12.03 5.06 -22.94
N ASN A 173 -12.88 4.85 -21.94
CA ASN A 173 -13.62 5.93 -21.28
C ASN A 173 -12.68 6.88 -20.53
N TYR A 174 -11.70 6.33 -19.80
CA TYR A 174 -10.63 7.11 -19.17
C TYR A 174 -9.91 8.04 -20.16
N ILE A 175 -9.50 7.50 -21.32
CA ILE A 175 -8.77 8.26 -22.33
C ILE A 175 -9.62 9.43 -22.84
N GLN A 176 -10.86 9.14 -23.23
CA GLN A 176 -11.77 10.11 -23.83
C GLN A 176 -12.19 11.23 -22.88
N ILE A 177 -12.40 10.90 -21.60
CA ILE A 177 -12.95 11.83 -20.61
C ILE A 177 -11.84 12.60 -19.89
N TYR A 178 -10.78 11.92 -19.49
CA TYR A 178 -9.75 12.48 -18.62
C TYR A 178 -8.42 12.69 -19.34
N LYS A 179 -7.84 11.65 -19.96
CA LYS A 179 -6.45 11.72 -20.43
C LYS A 179 -6.24 12.75 -21.53
N GLU A 180 -7.10 12.76 -22.55
CA GLU A 180 -6.98 13.68 -23.69
C GLU A 180 -7.26 15.14 -23.31
N ARG A 181 -8.01 15.35 -22.22
CA ARG A 181 -8.44 16.67 -21.76
C ARG A 181 -7.67 17.17 -20.55
N PHE A 182 -6.72 16.38 -20.05
CA PHE A 182 -6.04 16.59 -18.77
C PHE A 182 -5.48 18.01 -18.63
N GLU A 183 -4.71 18.47 -19.62
CA GLU A 183 -4.14 19.82 -19.62
C GLU A 183 -5.20 20.93 -19.59
N GLY A 184 -6.40 20.68 -20.13
CA GLY A 184 -7.45 21.69 -20.29
C GLY A 184 -8.19 22.02 -19.00
N PHE A 185 -8.20 21.11 -18.00
CA PHE A 185 -8.90 21.32 -16.72
C PHE A 185 -7.98 21.31 -15.50
N THR A 186 -6.67 21.07 -15.66
CA THR A 186 -5.66 21.13 -14.58
C THR A 186 -4.82 22.39 -14.60
N LYS A 187 -4.82 23.16 -15.71
CA LYS A 187 -4.27 24.52 -15.75
C LYS A 187 -5.20 25.45 -14.95
N ILE A 188 -4.83 25.73 -13.71
CA ILE A 188 -5.38 26.81 -12.87
C ILE A 188 -4.28 27.86 -12.69
#